data_AF-A0A509L6A1-F1
#
_entry.id   AF-A0A509L6A1-F1
#
_cell.length_a   1.000
_cell.length_b   1.000
_cell.length_c   1.000
_cell.angle_alpha   90.00
_cell.angle_beta   90.00
_cell.angle_gamma   90.00
#
_symmetry.space_group_name_H-M   'P 1'
#
loop_
_entity.id
_entity.type
_entity.pdbx_description
1 polymer ?
#
loop_
_entity_poly.entity_id
_entity_poly.type
_entity_poly.pdbx_seq_one_letter_code
_entity_poly.pdbx_strand_id
1 'polypeptide(L)'
;MEITIYNIAKSRLETIDIDITKDNTTWFEDSTENRGIRTLTDFEDSLLISEYNYDYPVLIYNVTRKDIDCNIHKALELKESHI
;
A
#
# COMPACT_ATOMS: atom_id res chain seq x y z
N MET A 1 -14.45 -4.21 -3.82
CA MET A 1 -14.94 -3.33 -2.73
C MET A 1 -14.40 -1.92 -2.94
N GLU A 2 -15.17 -0.87 -2.61
CA GLU A 2 -14.69 0.51 -2.81
C GLU A 2 -13.84 1.01 -1.63
N ILE A 3 -12.69 1.59 -1.92
CA ILE A 3 -11.83 2.26 -0.94
C ILE A 3 -11.35 3.62 -1.45
N THR A 4 -11.20 4.59 -0.55
CA THR A 4 -10.59 5.88 -0.87
C THR A 4 -9.10 5.82 -0.59
N ILE A 5 -8.29 6.16 -1.59
CA ILE A 5 -6.83 6.09 -1.55
C ILE A 5 -6.24 7.46 -1.86
N TYR A 6 -5.01 7.70 -1.40
CA TYR A 6 -4.20 8.82 -1.87
C TYR A 6 -3.35 8.37 -3.06
N ASN A 7 -3.66 8.94 -4.22
CA ASN A 7 -2.89 8.74 -5.43
C ASN A 7 -1.73 9.74 -5.45
N ILE A 8 -0.53 9.26 -5.11
CA ILE A 8 0.69 10.09 -5.06
C ILE A 8 0.96 10.75 -6.42
N ALA A 9 0.90 9.97 -7.51
CA ALA A 9 1.26 10.45 -8.84
C ALA A 9 0.30 11.51 -9.38
N LYS A 10 -0.96 11.52 -8.92
CA LYS A 10 -1.95 12.57 -9.25
C LYS A 10 -2.10 13.61 -8.15
N SER A 11 -1.40 13.44 -7.03
CA SER A 11 -1.49 14.25 -5.81
C SER A 11 -2.93 14.52 -5.34
N ARG A 12 -3.81 13.52 -5.41
CA ARG A 12 -5.23 13.65 -5.01
C ARG A 12 -5.80 12.36 -4.42
N LEU A 13 -6.91 12.49 -3.70
CA LEU A 13 -7.70 11.35 -3.26
C LEU A 13 -8.54 10.82 -4.42
N GLU A 14 -8.63 9.49 -4.54
CA GLU A 14 -9.46 8.79 -5.52
C GLU A 14 -10.16 7.61 -4.84
N THR A 15 -11.37 7.29 -5.30
CA THR A 15 -12.04 6.04 -4.91
C THR A 15 -11.80 5.00 -5.98
N ILE A 16 -11.27 3.84 -5.57
CA ILE A 16 -11.01 2.70 -6.45
C ILE A 16 -11.86 1.51 -6.01
N ASP A 17 -12.24 0.66 -6.96
CA ASP A 17 -12.84 -0.64 -6.66
C ASP A 17 -11.74 -1.71 -6.68
N ILE A 18 -11.50 -2.32 -5.53
CA ILE A 18 -10.41 -3.28 -5.31
C ILE A 18 -10.95 -4.52 -4.61
N ASP A 19 -10.48 -5.70 -5.01
CA ASP A 19 -10.73 -6.93 -4.27
C ASP A 19 -9.52 -7.28 -3.41
N ILE A 20 -9.71 -7.27 -2.09
CA ILE A 20 -8.67 -7.63 -1.12
C ILE A 20 -8.78 -9.13 -0.85
N THR A 21 -7.77 -9.89 -1.25
CA THR A 21 -7.72 -11.35 -1.14
C THR A 21 -6.41 -11.80 -0.51
N LYS A 22 -6.32 -13.08 -0.14
CA LYS A 22 -5.06 -13.65 0.38
C LYS A 22 -3.97 -13.73 -0.70
N ASP A 23 -4.34 -13.71 -1.97
CA ASP A 23 -3.41 -13.91 -3.09
C ASP A 23 -2.76 -12.60 -3.54
N ASN A 24 -3.43 -11.45 -3.34
CA ASN A 24 -2.90 -10.13 -3.70
C ASN A 24 -2.53 -9.26 -2.49
N THR A 25 -2.81 -9.69 -1.25
CA THR A 25 -2.51 -8.90 -0.06
C THR A 25 -1.59 -9.64 0.91
N THR A 26 -0.50 -8.98 1.32
CA THR A 26 0.28 -9.37 2.50
C THR A 26 -0.21 -8.57 3.70
N TRP A 27 -0.58 -9.28 4.77
CA TRP A 27 -1.03 -8.70 6.03
C TRP A 27 0.09 -8.74 7.07
N PHE A 28 0.25 -7.64 7.79
CA PHE A 28 1.22 -7.50 8.88
C PHE A 28 0.45 -7.30 10.18
N GLU A 29 0.95 -7.88 11.27
CA GLU A 29 0.37 -7.69 12.61
C GLU A 29 0.65 -6.27 13.13
N ASP A 30 -0.12 -5.80 14.11
CA ASP A 30 0.19 -4.50 14.73
C ASP A 30 1.39 -4.69 15.67
N SER A 31 2.56 -4.33 15.18
CA SER A 31 3.82 -4.45 15.92
C SER A 31 4.74 -3.28 15.61
N THR A 32 5.63 -2.99 16.55
CA THR A 32 6.68 -1.98 16.38
C THR A 32 7.60 -2.29 15.19
N GLU A 33 7.75 -3.56 14.82
CA GLU A 33 8.59 -3.99 13.69
C GLU A 33 7.96 -3.63 12.35
N ASN A 34 6.63 -3.55 12.28
CA ASN A 34 5.90 -3.27 11.06
C ASN A 34 5.78 -1.77 10.77
N ARG A 35 6.32 -0.91 11.66
CA ARG A 35 6.46 0.53 11.48
C ARG A 35 5.15 1.21 11.02
N GLY A 36 4.01 0.69 11.48
CA GLY A 36 2.68 1.19 11.15
C GLY A 36 2.08 0.67 9.85
N ILE A 37 2.80 -0.07 9.00
CA ILE A 37 2.23 -0.71 7.81
C ILE A 37 1.37 -1.91 8.23
N ARG A 38 0.12 -1.90 7.78
CA ARG A 38 -0.87 -2.96 8.01
C ARG A 38 -0.96 -3.93 6.84
N THR A 39 -1.00 -3.42 5.61
CA THR A 39 -1.11 -4.26 4.41
C THR A 39 -0.31 -3.73 3.24
N LEU A 40 0.19 -4.65 2.44
CA LEU A 40 0.67 -4.40 1.08
C LEU A 40 -0.26 -5.15 0.11
N THR A 41 -0.96 -4.43 -0.77
CA THR A 41 -1.92 -5.02 -1.71
C THR A 41 -1.57 -4.68 -3.15
N ASP A 42 -1.50 -5.68 -4.02
CA ASP A 42 -1.38 -5.47 -5.47
C ASP A 42 -2.72 -5.03 -6.07
N PHE A 43 -2.69 -4.01 -6.91
CA PHE A 43 -3.83 -3.48 -7.65
C PHE A 43 -3.38 -2.92 -9.00
N GLU A 44 -3.88 -3.45 -10.13
CA GLU A 44 -3.59 -2.91 -11.49
C GLU A 44 -2.11 -2.49 -11.70
N ASP A 45 -1.18 -3.45 -11.53
CA ASP A 45 0.28 -3.23 -11.65
C ASP A 45 0.85 -2.16 -10.71
N SER A 46 0.14 -1.91 -9.61
CA SER A 46 0.44 -0.91 -8.60
C SER A 46 0.42 -1.52 -7.21
N LEU A 47 1.07 -0.83 -6.28
CA LEU A 47 1.16 -1.23 -4.89
C LEU A 47 0.34 -0.27 -4.05
N LEU A 48 -0.58 -0.82 -3.28
CA LEU A 48 -1.30 -0.11 -2.25
C LEU A 48 -0.69 -0.40 -0.88
N ILE A 49 -0.23 0.67 -0.22
CA ILE A 49 0.32 0.63 1.14
C ILE A 49 -0.72 1.17 2.11
N SER A 50 -1.23 0.33 3.00
CA SER A 50 -2.17 0.73 4.05
C SER A 50 -1.50 0.70 5.40
N GLU A 51 -1.77 1.70 6.24
CA GLU A 51 -1.22 1.86 7.58
C GLU A 51 -2.30 1.70 8.67
N TYR A 52 -1.86 1.53 9.93
CA TYR A 52 -2.74 1.42 11.10
C TYR A 52 -3.25 2.78 11.62
N ASN A 53 -2.69 3.90 11.16
CA ASN A 53 -2.98 5.27 11.61
C ASN A 53 -4.29 5.88 11.07
N TYR A 54 -5.16 5.10 10.44
CA TYR A 54 -6.41 5.55 9.80
C TYR A 54 -6.22 6.56 8.64
N ASP A 55 -4.99 6.77 8.16
CA ASP A 55 -4.76 7.55 6.95
C ASP A 55 -5.23 6.79 5.70
N TYR A 56 -5.42 7.54 4.61
CA TYR A 56 -5.75 6.95 3.33
C TYR A 56 -4.61 6.05 2.84
N PRO A 57 -4.90 4.81 2.40
CA PRO A 57 -3.91 3.97 1.75
C PRO A 57 -3.27 4.70 0.57
N VAL A 58 -1.98 4.49 0.39
CA VAL A 58 -1.18 5.18 -0.63
C VAL A 58 -1.00 4.28 -1.83
N LEU A 59 -1.31 4.79 -3.03
CA LEU A 59 -1.14 4.08 -4.30
C LEU A 59 0.17 4.50 -4.99
N ILE A 60 1.01 3.52 -5.30
CA ILE A 60 2.29 3.68 -6.02
C ILE A 60 2.25 2.86 -7.30
N TYR A 61 2.43 3.50 -8.45
CA TYR A 61 2.38 2.87 -9.77
C TYR A 61 3.64 2.06 -10.10
N ASN A 62 3.49 1.06 -10.97
CA ASN A 62 4.57 0.25 -11.56
C ASN A 62 5.43 -0.50 -10.53
N VAL A 63 4.84 -0.83 -9.38
CA VAL A 63 5.47 -1.61 -8.32
C VAL A 63 4.44 -2.57 -7.78
N THR A 64 4.83 -3.81 -7.54
CA THR A 64 4.02 -4.83 -6.85
C THR A 64 4.69 -5.22 -5.53
N ARG A 65 3.96 -5.89 -4.64
CA ARG A 65 4.55 -6.46 -3.41
C ARG A 65 5.62 -7.49 -3.73
N LYS A 66 5.60 -8.15 -4.89
CA LYS A 66 6.68 -9.08 -5.30
C LYS A 66 7.98 -8.34 -5.65
N ASP A 67 7.89 -7.17 -6.30
CA ASP A 67 9.08 -6.38 -6.67
C ASP A 67 9.87 -5.93 -5.44
N ILE A 68 9.18 -5.74 -4.32
CA ILE A 68 9.78 -5.40 -3.03
C ILE A 68 9.92 -6.59 -2.09
N ASP A 69 9.75 -7.83 -2.56
CA ASP A 69 9.87 -9.05 -1.74
C ASP A 69 8.99 -9.02 -0.46
N CYS A 70 7.81 -8.40 -0.58
CA CYS A 70 6.87 -8.15 0.51
C CYS A 70 7.51 -7.47 1.74
N ASN A 71 8.56 -6.68 1.52
CA ASN A 71 9.38 -6.12 2.60
C ASN A 71 8.87 -4.74 3.04
N ILE A 72 8.58 -4.61 4.33
CA ILE A 72 8.08 -3.39 4.96
C ILE A 72 9.06 -2.22 4.83
N HIS A 73 10.37 -2.46 4.99
CA HIS A 73 11.37 -1.41 4.89
C HIS A 73 11.43 -0.83 3.48
N LYS A 74 11.40 -1.70 2.45
CA LYS A 74 11.34 -1.25 1.05
C LYS A 74 10.03 -0.51 0.73
N ALA A 75 8.90 -0.94 1.31
CA ALA A 75 7.63 -0.23 1.14
C ALA A 75 7.67 1.19 1.73
N LEU A 76 8.30 1.37 2.89
CA LEU A 76 8.50 2.69 3.49
C LEU A 76 9.45 3.56 2.68
N GLU A 77 10.58 3.02 2.24
CA GLU A 77 11.53 3.74 1.38
C GLU A 77 10.85 4.23 0.09
N LEU A 78 10.00 3.40 -0.52
CA LEU A 78 9.20 3.79 -1.69
C LEU A 78 8.20 4.90 -1.36
N LYS A 79 7.52 4.81 -0.22
CA LYS A 79 6.57 5.85 0.20
C LYS A 79 7.30 7.18 0.41
N GLU A 80 8.41 7.16 1.14
CA GLU A 80 9.24 8.35 1.41
C GLU A 80 9.87 8.95 0.15
N SER A 81 10.23 8.13 -0.85
CA SER A 81 10.82 8.65 -2.09
C SER A 81 9.85 9.38 -3.01
N HIS A 82 8.54 9.28 -2.75
CA HIS A 82 7.50 9.90 -3.57
C HIS A 82 6.69 10.99 -2.83
N ILE A 83 7.04 11.30 -1.58
CA ILE A 83 6.44 12.38 -0.78
C ILE A 83 7.34 13.62 -0.81
#